data_AF-A0A959SBV5-F1
#
_entry.id   AF-A0A959SBV5-F1
#
_cell.length_a   1.000
_cell.length_b   1.000
_cell.length_c   1.000
_cell.angle_alpha   90.00
_cell.angle_beta   90.00
_cell.angle_gamma   90.00
#
_symmetry.space_group_name_H-M   'P 1'
#
loop_
_entity.id
_entity.type
_entity.pdbx_description
1 polymer ?
#
loop_
_entity_poly.entity_id
_entity_poly.type
_entity_poly.pdbx_seq_one_letter_code
_entity_poly.pdbx_strand_id
1 'polypeptide(L)'
;MTLILILAVVVLSVVALVWLRRCSGSAKVRITTTDGRSFGTQGGSNLFLELRKAGIDLPSTCGGQGSCAQCRCRVLRGGGRITEQERPYFSQEEIKARWRLACRLTVQRSLLVEIQDSANGHGKRRA
;
A
#
# COMPACT_ATOMS: atom_id res chain seq x y z
N MET A 1 27.60 -32.64 -28.95
CA MET A 1 28.30 -31.42 -28.47
C MET A 1 27.39 -30.20 -28.47
N THR A 2 26.71 -29.89 -29.60
CA THR A 2 25.74 -28.77 -29.70
C THR A 2 24.52 -28.92 -28.77
N LEU A 3 23.96 -30.12 -28.61
CA LEU A 3 22.82 -30.36 -27.71
C LEU A 3 23.14 -30.07 -26.24
N ILE A 4 24.36 -30.42 -25.80
CA ILE A 4 24.85 -30.19 -24.42
C ILE A 4 25.06 -28.70 -24.17
N LEU A 5 25.58 -27.97 -25.16
CA LEU A 5 25.73 -26.51 -25.10
C LEU A 5 24.37 -25.80 -25.02
N ILE A 6 23.38 -26.23 -25.80
CA ILE A 6 22.02 -25.67 -25.75
C ILE A 6 21.39 -25.95 -24.38
N LEU A 7 21.50 -27.17 -23.86
CA LEU A 7 20.96 -27.52 -22.55
C LEU A 7 21.62 -26.68 -21.43
N ALA A 8 22.94 -26.49 -21.49
CA ALA A 8 23.67 -25.67 -20.52
C ALA A 8 23.23 -24.21 -20.55
N VAL A 9 23.05 -23.61 -21.74
CA VAL A 9 22.57 -22.22 -21.89
C VAL A 9 21.13 -22.07 -21.39
N VAL A 10 20.26 -23.05 -21.68
CA VAL A 10 18.87 -23.05 -21.19
C VAL A 10 18.83 -23.16 -19.66
N VAL A 11 19.62 -24.06 -19.07
CA VAL A 11 19.70 -24.16 -17.60
C VAL A 11 20.23 -22.87 -16.98
N LEU A 12 21.29 -22.29 -17.54
CA LEU A 12 21.92 -21.07 -17.00
C LEU A 12 20.99 -19.86 -17.10
N SER A 13 20.22 -19.73 -18.20
CA SER A 13 19.20 -18.69 -18.37
C SER A 13 18.00 -18.86 -17.44
N VAL A 14 17.53 -20.09 -17.20
CA VAL A 14 16.46 -20.37 -16.23
C VAL A 14 16.94 -20.06 -14.81
N VAL A 15 18.16 -20.45 -14.44
CA VAL A 15 18.76 -20.12 -13.14
C VAL A 15 18.87 -18.60 -12.97
N ALA A 16 19.36 -17.88 -13.98
CA ALA A 16 19.44 -16.43 -13.96
C ALA A 16 18.05 -15.76 -13.78
N LEU A 17 17.01 -16.25 -14.48
CA LEU A 17 15.64 -15.78 -14.33
C LEU A 17 15.08 -16.02 -12.93
N VAL A 18 15.33 -17.20 -12.35
CA VAL A 18 14.90 -17.53 -10.97
C VAL A 18 15.61 -16.64 -9.96
N TRP A 19 16.92 -16.40 -10.13
CA TRP A 19 17.69 -15.48 -9.29
C TRP A 19 17.18 -14.03 -9.39
N LEU A 20 16.95 -13.52 -10.60
CA LEU A 20 16.41 -12.16 -10.82
C LEU A 20 15.03 -11.97 -10.19
N ARG A 21 14.16 -12.98 -10.28
CA ARG A 21 12.85 -12.97 -9.61
C ARG A 21 12.99 -12.99 -8.08
N ARG A 22 13.94 -13.73 -7.55
CA ARG A 22 14.15 -13.90 -6.11
C ARG A 22 14.77 -12.67 -5.44
N CYS A 23 15.66 -11.94 -6.12
CA CYS A 23 16.22 -10.67 -5.63
C CYS A 23 15.24 -9.50 -5.69
N SER A 24 14.25 -9.54 -6.60
CA SER A 24 13.25 -8.47 -6.74
C SER A 24 12.09 -8.58 -5.74
N GLY A 25 11.99 -9.70 -5.02
CA GLY A 25 10.93 -9.93 -4.05
C GLY A 25 11.26 -9.33 -2.70
N SER A 26 10.57 -8.24 -2.35
CA SER A 26 10.38 -7.74 -0.97
C SER A 26 11.39 -6.72 -0.46
N ALA A 27 11.34 -5.49 -0.99
CA ALA A 27 11.74 -4.35 -0.18
C ALA A 27 10.89 -4.36 1.10
N LYS A 28 11.52 -4.57 2.26
CA LYS A 28 10.86 -4.38 3.57
C LYS A 28 10.56 -2.89 3.70
N VAL A 29 9.28 -2.55 3.70
CA VAL A 29 8.79 -1.19 3.79
C VAL A 29 8.38 -0.90 5.22
N ARG A 30 8.90 0.20 5.79
CA ARG A 30 8.51 0.66 7.12
C ARG A 30 7.31 1.60 7.02
N ILE A 31 6.25 1.27 7.75
CA ILE A 31 5.09 2.14 7.96
C ILE A 31 5.25 2.76 9.33
N THR A 32 5.22 4.08 9.41
CA THR A 32 5.29 4.81 10.68
C THR A 32 3.97 5.55 10.87
N THR A 33 3.30 5.29 11.98
CA THR A 33 2.11 6.01 12.40
C THR A 33 2.51 7.09 13.41
N THR A 34 1.87 8.27 13.36
CA THR A 34 2.11 9.35 14.34
C THR A 34 1.83 8.91 15.78
N ASP A 35 1.00 7.89 15.99
CA ASP A 35 0.71 7.26 17.29
C ASP A 35 1.90 6.48 17.89
N GLY A 36 3.11 6.62 17.34
CA GLY A 36 4.34 5.98 17.82
C GLY A 36 4.51 4.52 17.39
N ARG A 37 3.52 3.93 16.71
CA ARG A 37 3.58 2.57 16.19
C ARG A 37 4.33 2.56 14.85
N SER A 38 5.39 1.75 14.76
CA SER A 38 6.06 1.49 13.50
C SER A 38 6.18 0.00 13.26
N PHE A 39 5.83 -0.45 12.05
CA PHE A 39 5.87 -1.86 11.68
C PHE A 39 6.41 -2.02 10.27
N GLY A 40 7.08 -3.14 10.03
CA GLY A 40 7.65 -3.50 8.74
C GLY A 40 6.67 -4.39 7.97
N THR A 41 6.33 -4.00 6.74
CA THR A 41 5.56 -4.82 5.80
C THR A 41 6.40 -5.15 4.56
N GLN A 42 5.97 -6.17 3.82
CA GLN A 42 6.42 -6.42 2.46
C GLN A 42 5.88 -5.33 1.53
N GLY A 43 6.75 -4.76 0.68
CA GLY A 43 6.32 -3.86 -0.38
C GLY A 43 5.43 -4.56 -1.41
N GLY A 44 4.40 -3.88 -1.88
CA GLY A 44 3.41 -4.38 -2.84
C GLY A 44 2.07 -4.77 -2.23
N SER A 45 1.94 -4.79 -0.89
CA SER A 45 0.66 -5.04 -0.23
C SER A 45 -0.16 -3.76 -0.01
N ASN A 46 -1.46 -3.95 0.26
CA ASN A 46 -2.42 -2.87 0.47
C ASN A 46 -2.24 -2.27 1.87
N LEU A 47 -2.13 -0.94 1.98
CA LEU A 47 -1.89 -0.25 3.26
C LEU A 47 -2.94 -0.61 4.31
N PHE A 48 -4.22 -0.70 3.92
CA PHE A 48 -5.29 -1.07 4.83
C PHE A 48 -5.08 -2.46 5.46
N LEU A 49 -4.64 -3.45 4.67
CA LEU A 49 -4.44 -4.81 5.16
C LEU A 49 -3.26 -4.87 6.15
N GLU A 50 -2.20 -4.11 5.88
CA GLU A 50 -1.03 -4.07 6.75
C GLU A 50 -1.30 -3.33 8.06
N LEU A 51 -2.08 -2.25 8.02
CA LEU A 51 -2.57 -1.58 9.22
C LEU A 51 -3.43 -2.52 10.08
N ARG A 52 -4.34 -3.27 9.44
CA ARG A 52 -5.17 -4.25 10.12
C ARG A 52 -4.37 -5.38 10.76
N LYS A 53 -3.34 -5.90 10.06
CA LYS A 53 -2.40 -6.89 10.63
C LYS A 53 -1.62 -6.33 11.83
N ALA A 54 -1.31 -5.04 11.82
CA ALA A 54 -0.67 -4.35 12.93
C ALA A 54 -1.63 -4.01 14.09
N GLY A 55 -2.91 -4.42 14.01
CA GLY A 55 -3.92 -4.13 15.02
C GLY A 55 -4.41 -2.67 15.00
N ILE A 56 -4.25 -1.98 13.87
CA ILE A 56 -4.81 -0.65 13.63
C ILE A 56 -5.97 -0.81 12.65
N ASP A 57 -7.19 -0.83 13.18
CA ASP A 57 -8.40 -0.95 12.37
C ASP A 57 -8.87 0.44 11.92
N LEU A 58 -9.07 0.58 10.61
CA LEU A 58 -9.76 1.73 10.05
C LEU A 58 -11.25 1.43 9.91
N PRO A 59 -12.13 2.44 10.04
CA PRO A 59 -13.55 2.27 9.79
C PRO A 59 -13.73 1.81 8.34
N SER A 60 -14.20 0.59 8.16
CA SER A 60 -14.44 0.01 6.84
C SER A 60 -15.62 -0.93 6.88
N THR A 61 -16.70 -0.58 6.16
CA THR A 61 -17.81 -1.52 5.92
C THR A 61 -17.47 -2.51 4.81
N CYS A 62 -16.61 -2.11 3.86
CA CYS A 62 -16.30 -2.87 2.65
C CYS A 62 -15.06 -3.78 2.75
N GLY A 63 -14.42 -3.85 3.92
CA GLY A 63 -13.28 -4.76 4.16
C GLY A 63 -12.05 -4.55 3.25
N GLY A 64 -11.91 -3.39 2.62
CA GLY A 64 -10.78 -3.08 1.73
C GLY A 64 -11.08 -3.10 0.22
N GLN A 65 -12.34 -3.31 -0.20
CA GLN A 65 -12.72 -3.21 -1.63
C GLN A 65 -12.69 -1.78 -2.20
N GLY A 66 -12.60 -0.76 -1.33
CA GLY A 66 -12.55 0.63 -1.75
C GLY A 66 -13.84 1.16 -2.39
N SER A 67 -14.99 0.57 -2.03
CA SER A 67 -16.33 1.03 -2.42
C SER A 67 -16.98 1.91 -1.33
N CYS A 68 -16.63 1.69 -0.06
CA CYS A 68 -17.23 2.39 1.08
C CYS A 68 -16.63 3.77 1.37
N ALA A 69 -15.46 4.10 0.82
CA ALA A 69 -14.73 5.37 1.03
C ALA A 69 -14.52 5.80 2.50
N GLN A 70 -14.67 4.88 3.46
CA GLN A 70 -14.47 5.16 4.89
C GLN A 70 -13.02 4.95 5.35
N CYS A 71 -12.23 4.20 4.57
CA CYS A 71 -10.84 3.83 4.86
C CYS A 71 -9.86 5.04 4.76
N ARG A 72 -10.19 6.19 5.33
CA ARG A 72 -9.43 7.44 5.17
C ARG A 72 -8.19 7.45 6.07
N CYS A 73 -7.05 7.83 5.49
CA CYS A 73 -5.81 8.10 6.20
C CYS A 73 -5.13 9.31 5.58
N ARG A 74 -4.32 10.00 6.37
CA ARG A 74 -3.50 11.11 5.88
C ARG A 74 -2.08 10.64 5.64
N VAL A 75 -1.53 10.93 4.47
CA VAL A 75 -0.15 10.53 4.14
C VAL A 75 0.78 11.72 4.29
N LEU A 76 1.59 11.72 5.35
CA LEU A 76 2.55 12.79 5.65
C LEU A 76 3.82 12.66 4.82
N ARG A 77 4.33 11.42 4.63
CA ARG A 77 5.45 11.13 3.72
C ARG A 77 5.19 9.89 2.88
N GLY A 78 5.67 9.96 1.63
CA GLY A 78 5.54 8.86 0.67
C GLY A 78 4.16 8.82 0.04
N GLY A 79 3.76 7.62 -0.39
CA GLY A 79 2.41 7.33 -0.90
C GLY A 79 2.00 7.99 -2.21
N GLY A 80 2.85 8.76 -2.90
CA GLY A 80 2.55 9.29 -4.24
C GLY A 80 1.38 10.28 -4.31
N ARG A 81 0.88 10.54 -5.52
CA ARG A 81 -0.27 11.44 -5.79
C ARG A 81 -1.59 10.67 -5.66
N ILE A 82 -2.66 11.38 -5.28
CA ILE A 82 -4.02 10.82 -5.21
C ILE A 82 -4.41 10.18 -6.55
N THR A 83 -5.01 9.00 -6.50
CA THR A 83 -5.48 8.29 -7.69
C THR A 83 -6.83 8.87 -8.12
N GLU A 84 -7.11 8.93 -9.42
CA GLU A 84 -8.38 9.49 -9.94
C GLU A 84 -9.62 8.81 -9.36
N GLN A 85 -9.54 7.50 -9.07
CA GLN A 85 -10.62 6.74 -8.44
C GLN A 85 -10.95 7.20 -7.01
N GLU A 86 -9.99 7.76 -6.29
CA GLU A 86 -10.18 8.25 -4.92
C GLU A 86 -10.59 9.73 -4.91
N ARG A 87 -10.16 10.48 -5.93
CA ARG A 87 -10.41 11.92 -6.10
C ARG A 87 -11.87 12.36 -5.88
N PRO A 88 -12.92 11.66 -6.36
CA PRO A 88 -14.30 12.10 -6.15
C PRO A 88 -14.77 12.04 -4.69
N TYR A 89 -14.05 11.34 -3.80
CA TYR A 89 -14.41 11.20 -2.39
C TYR A 89 -13.82 12.27 -1.49
N PHE A 90 -12.91 13.10 -2.02
CA PHE A 90 -12.22 14.15 -1.28
C PHE A 90 -12.49 15.53 -1.87
N SER A 91 -12.59 16.53 -1.01
CA SER A 91 -12.61 17.95 -1.37
C SER A 91 -11.21 18.44 -1.77
N GLN A 92 -11.14 19.61 -2.40
CA GLN A 92 -9.86 20.21 -2.80
C GLN A 92 -8.95 20.50 -1.59
N GLU A 93 -9.52 20.86 -0.45
CA GLU A 93 -8.80 21.10 0.80
C GLU A 93 -8.19 19.80 1.35
N GLU A 94 -8.96 18.72 1.37
CA GLU A 94 -8.49 17.40 1.79
C GLU A 94 -7.39 16.87 0.86
N ILE A 95 -7.52 17.08 -0.45
CA ILE A 95 -6.49 16.70 -1.43
C ILE A 95 -5.19 17.46 -1.16
N LYS A 96 -5.26 18.78 -0.86
CA LYS A 96 -4.10 19.59 -0.46
C LYS A 96 -3.50 19.09 0.85
N ALA A 97 -4.33 18.66 1.80
CA ALA A 97 -3.91 18.09 3.07
C ALA A 97 -3.41 16.64 2.99
N ARG A 98 -3.36 16.04 1.78
CA ARG A 98 -2.82 14.69 1.48
C ARG A 98 -3.64 13.55 2.10
N TRP A 99 -4.95 13.74 2.17
CA TRP A 99 -5.89 12.66 2.52
C TRP A 99 -6.03 11.64 1.40
N ARG A 100 -6.07 10.35 1.77
CA ARG A 100 -6.13 9.21 0.85
C ARG A 100 -6.97 8.07 1.42
N LEU A 101 -7.39 7.17 0.53
CA LEU A 101 -8.03 5.91 0.93
C LEU A 101 -6.94 4.85 1.13
N ALA A 102 -6.72 4.43 2.38
CA ALA A 102 -5.74 3.40 2.73
C ALA A 102 -5.96 2.11 1.92
N CYS A 103 -7.20 1.78 1.59
CA CYS A 103 -7.57 0.57 0.89
C CYS A 103 -7.30 0.57 -0.63
N ARG A 104 -6.94 1.71 -1.22
CA ARG A 104 -6.50 1.80 -2.63
C ARG A 104 -5.01 2.13 -2.74
N LEU A 105 -4.35 2.41 -1.62
CA LEU A 105 -2.93 2.71 -1.57
C LEU A 105 -2.10 1.43 -1.49
N THR A 106 -1.22 1.26 -2.48
CA THR A 106 -0.23 0.17 -2.46
C THR A 106 1.07 0.66 -1.86
N VAL A 107 1.59 -0.08 -0.89
CA VAL A 107 2.80 0.25 -0.13
C VAL A 107 4.04 -0.13 -0.94
N GLN A 108 4.65 0.81 -1.67
CA GLN A 108 5.87 0.52 -2.46
C GLN A 108 7.17 0.92 -1.76
N ARG A 109 7.11 1.94 -0.90
CA ARG A 109 8.28 2.54 -0.20
C ARG A 109 7.86 2.98 1.19
N SER A 110 8.84 3.25 2.05
CA SER A 110 8.63 3.74 3.42
C SER A 110 7.66 4.91 3.44
N LEU A 111 6.61 4.78 4.24
CA LEU A 111 5.51 5.75 4.30
C LEU A 111 5.24 6.13 5.74
N LEU A 112 4.92 7.41 5.91
CA LEU A 112 4.52 7.95 7.19
C LEU A 112 3.06 8.40 7.05
N VAL A 113 2.20 7.77 7.84
CA VAL A 113 0.76 7.95 7.79
C VAL A 113 0.25 8.42 9.13
N GLU A 114 -0.72 9.31 9.08
CA GLU A 114 -1.45 9.80 10.22
C GLU A 114 -2.88 9.26 10.10
N ILE A 115 -3.34 8.62 11.16
CA ILE A 115 -4.65 8.01 11.24
C ILE A 115 -5.41 8.85 12.27
N GLN A 116 -6.49 9.49 11.83
CA GLN A 116 -7.39 10.12 12.78
C GLN A 116 -8.30 9.03 13.32
N ASP A 117 -8.32 8.92 14.64
CA ASP A 117 -9.14 7.93 15.32
C ASP A 117 -10.62 8.13 14.97
N SER A 118 -11.37 7.04 14.97
CA SER A 118 -12.74 6.94 14.41
C SER A 118 -13.76 7.90 15.06
N ALA A 119 -13.38 8.57 16.14
CA ALA A 119 -14.17 9.56 16.86
C ALA A 119 -14.33 10.90 16.13
N ASN A 120 -13.39 11.29 15.26
CA ASN A 120 -13.47 12.58 14.56
C ASN A 120 -13.79 12.38 13.07
N GLY A 121 -15.07 12.60 12.75
CA GLY A 121 -15.70 12.19 11.51
C GLY A 121 -15.10 12.78 10.23
N HIS A 122 -15.13 11.97 9.17
CA HIS A 122 -15.33 12.40 7.79
C HIS A 122 -16.27 11.44 7.04
N GLY A 123 -17.25 10.86 7.74
CA GLY A 123 -18.32 10.06 7.12
C GLY A 123 -19.34 10.95 6.40
N LYS A 124 -18.94 11.62 5.31
CA LYS A 124 -19.90 12.28 4.41
C LYS A 124 -20.73 11.18 3.74
N ARG A 125 -21.85 10.80 4.35
CA ARG A 125 -22.95 10.09 3.69
C ARG A 125 -23.33 10.95 2.49
N ARG A 126 -22.98 10.50 1.27
CA ARG A 126 -23.69 10.97 0.08
C ARG A 126 -25.01 10.19 0.08
N ALA A 127 -26.07 10.91 0.45
CA ALA A 127 -27.44 10.54 0.12
C ALA A 127 -27.61 10.57 -1.41
#